data_AF-A0A8T9B1U9-F1
#
_entry.id   AF-A0A8T9B1U9-F1
#
_cell.length_a   1.000
_cell.length_b   1.000
_cell.length_c   1.000
_cell.angle_alpha   90.00
_cell.angle_beta   90.00
_cell.angle_gamma   90.00
#
_symmetry.space_group_name_H-M   'P 1'
#
loop_
_entity.id
_entity.type
_entity.pdbx_description
1 polymer ?
#
loop_
_entity_poly.entity_id
_entity_poly.type
_entity_poly.pdbx_seq_one_letter_code
_entity_poly.pdbx_strand_id
1 'polypeptide(L)'
;MDRYPTSKLLELIIVKQMATLLPLNSNNVIINCVSPGMCQSELEREFSDVVVHFVQSTLGRTTEVGSRAMVHGASSRGESHGQYLPDCKIERPTGLCQGEKAAEIQSNVWEELKGKSEAIQPGVTTLS
;
A
#
# COMPACT_ATOMS: atom_id res chain seq x y z
N MET A 1 8.04 -13.68 -11.49
CA MET A 1 8.06 -12.21 -11.58
C MET A 1 6.76 -11.58 -11.05
N ASP A 2 5.61 -12.24 -11.18
CA ASP A 2 4.30 -11.61 -10.91
C ASP A 2 3.91 -11.48 -9.44
N ARG A 3 4.56 -12.22 -8.53
CA ARG A 3 4.17 -12.24 -7.11
C ARG A 3 4.33 -10.89 -6.41
N TYR A 4 5.39 -10.14 -6.74
CA TYR A 4 5.64 -8.84 -6.12
C TYR A 4 4.64 -7.76 -6.57
N PRO A 5 4.38 -7.56 -7.88
CA PRO A 5 3.30 -6.67 -8.32
C PRO A 5 1.94 -7.07 -7.74
N THR A 6 1.62 -8.37 -7.69
CA THR A 6 0.37 -8.84 -7.06
C THR A 6 0.32 -8.51 -5.58
N SER A 7 1.40 -8.71 -4.80
CA SER A 7 1.38 -8.38 -3.37
C SER A 7 1.22 -6.88 -3.13
N LYS A 8 1.81 -6.02 -3.96
CA LYS A 8 1.64 -4.56 -3.89
C LYS A 8 0.24 -4.09 -4.28
N LEU A 9 -0.39 -4.76 -5.24
CA LEU A 9 -1.81 -4.52 -5.51
C LEU A 9 -2.70 -4.94 -4.33
N LEU A 10 -2.46 -6.11 -3.75
CA LEU A 10 -3.21 -6.59 -2.59
C LEU A 10 -3.05 -5.62 -1.40
N GLU A 11 -1.84 -5.15 -1.11
CA GLU A 11 -1.56 -4.14 -0.08
C GLU A 11 -2.45 -2.90 -0.24
N LEU A 12 -2.50 -2.33 -1.45
CA LEU A 12 -3.35 -1.17 -1.74
C LEU A 12 -4.85 -1.46 -1.51
N ILE A 13 -5.34 -2.62 -1.98
CA ILE A 13 -6.74 -3.03 -1.81
C ILE A 13 -7.08 -3.18 -0.31
N ILE A 14 -6.21 -3.84 0.45
CA ILE A 14 -6.39 -4.08 1.89
C ILE A 14 -6.44 -2.75 2.65
N VAL A 15 -5.50 -1.83 2.39
CA VAL A 15 -5.44 -0.52 3.06
C VAL A 15 -6.71 0.30 2.78
N LYS A 16 -7.22 0.27 1.54
CA LYS A 16 -8.50 0.93 1.19
C LYS A 16 -9.69 0.31 1.93
N GLN A 17 -9.70 -1.01 2.11
CA GLN A 17 -10.75 -1.67 2.89
C GLN A 17 -10.68 -1.30 4.36
N MET A 18 -9.48 -1.29 4.95
CA MET A 18 -9.29 -0.86 6.33
C MET A 18 -9.81 0.55 6.56
N ALA A 19 -9.50 1.50 5.67
CA ALA A 19 -10.03 2.86 5.74
C ALA A 19 -11.57 2.90 5.62
N THR A 20 -12.16 2.03 4.80
CA THR A 20 -13.63 1.93 4.68
C THR A 20 -14.28 1.39 5.95
N LEU A 21 -13.66 0.40 6.59
CA LEU A 21 -14.13 -0.20 7.84
C LEU A 21 -13.88 0.67 9.07
N LEU A 22 -12.89 1.57 8.99
CA LEU A 22 -12.52 2.51 10.04
C LEU A 22 -12.70 3.96 9.57
N PRO A 23 -13.95 4.42 9.37
CA PRO A 23 -14.20 5.81 9.01
C PRO A 23 -13.50 6.79 9.94
N LEU A 24 -12.96 7.87 9.36
CA LEU A 24 -12.22 8.87 10.12
C LEU A 24 -13.05 9.51 11.25
N ASN A 25 -14.37 9.67 11.05
CA ASN A 25 -15.28 10.27 12.02
C ASN A 25 -15.53 9.40 13.27
N SER A 26 -15.27 8.09 13.21
CA SER A 26 -15.43 7.18 14.34
C SER A 26 -14.12 6.85 15.03
N ASN A 27 -12.99 6.82 14.30
CA ASN A 27 -11.72 6.33 14.82
C ASN A 27 -10.62 7.39 14.95
N ASN A 28 -10.77 8.57 14.33
CA ASN A 28 -9.75 9.63 14.30
C ASN A 28 -8.35 9.19 13.80
N VAL A 29 -8.26 8.03 13.14
CA VAL A 29 -7.02 7.49 12.56
C VAL A 29 -7.04 7.67 11.05
N ILE A 30 -5.96 8.22 10.51
CA ILE A 30 -5.75 8.35 9.06
C ILE A 30 -5.02 7.10 8.57
N ILE A 31 -5.59 6.44 7.57
CA ILE A 31 -5.06 5.19 7.00
C ILE A 31 -4.81 5.42 5.51
N ASN A 32 -3.55 5.42 5.10
CA ASN A 32 -3.13 5.77 3.73
C ASN A 32 -2.24 4.68 3.13
N CYS A 33 -2.33 4.47 1.83
CA CYS A 33 -1.38 3.62 1.10
C CYS A 33 -0.32 4.52 0.46
N VAL A 34 0.92 4.46 0.92
CA VAL A 34 2.03 5.29 0.42
C VAL A 34 2.89 4.52 -0.56
N SER A 35 3.42 5.19 -1.59
CA SER A 35 4.40 4.60 -2.50
C SER A 35 5.57 5.55 -2.74
N PRO A 36 6.82 5.15 -2.42
CA PRO A 36 8.00 5.97 -2.62
C PRO A 36 8.51 5.95 -4.08
N GLY A 37 7.87 5.15 -4.94
CA GLY A 37 8.37 4.84 -6.28
C GLY A 37 9.67 4.01 -6.22
N MET A 38 10.44 4.05 -7.31
CA MET A 38 11.68 3.30 -7.42
C MET A 38 12.79 3.99 -6.62
N CYS A 39 13.32 3.30 -5.61
CA CYS A 39 14.37 3.81 -4.73
C CYS A 39 15.59 2.89 -4.75
N GLN A 40 16.77 3.50 -4.72
CA GLN A 40 18.06 2.83 -4.47
C GLN A 40 17.99 2.16 -3.09
N SER A 41 17.75 0.85 -3.08
CA SER A 41 17.57 0.07 -1.85
C SER A 41 17.87 -1.40 -2.13
N GLU A 42 18.08 -2.17 -1.06
CA GLU A 42 18.35 -3.61 -1.10
C GLU A 42 17.10 -4.46 -1.41
N LEU A 43 16.02 -3.85 -1.91
CA LEU A 43 14.78 -4.54 -2.27
C LEU A 43 15.02 -5.60 -3.36
N GLU A 44 15.93 -5.30 -4.29
CA GLU A 44 16.24 -6.16 -5.42
C GLU A 44 17.54 -6.95 -5.23
N ARG A 45 18.08 -7.05 -4.00
CA ARG A 45 19.36 -7.74 -3.74
C ARG A 45 19.42 -9.20 -4.22
N GLU A 46 18.27 -9.87 -4.28
CA GLU A 46 18.16 -11.27 -4.71
C GLU A 46 18.10 -11.40 -6.25
N PHE A 47 17.89 -10.28 -6.96
CA PHE A 47 18.02 -10.24 -8.41
C PHE A 47 19.50 -10.12 -8.74
N SER A 48 20.13 -11.23 -9.09
CA SER A 48 21.54 -11.30 -9.52
C SER A 48 21.80 -10.68 -10.90
N ASP A 49 20.93 -9.80 -11.37
CA ASP A 49 21.00 -9.18 -12.69
C ASP A 49 21.65 -7.80 -12.59
N VAL A 50 22.85 -7.68 -13.17
CA VAL A 50 23.63 -6.44 -13.22
C VAL A 50 22.84 -5.30 -13.89
N VAL A 51 21.97 -5.62 -14.85
CA VAL A 51 21.12 -4.62 -15.53
C VAL A 51 20.11 -4.03 -14.55
N VAL A 52 19.49 -4.87 -13.73
CA VAL A 52 18.52 -4.46 -12.71
C VAL A 52 19.19 -3.54 -11.70
N HIS A 53 20.37 -3.92 -11.21
CA HIS A 53 21.12 -3.10 -10.27
C HIS A 53 21.60 -1.76 -10.89
N PHE A 54 22.04 -1.78 -12.15
CA PHE A 54 22.42 -0.57 -12.87
C PHE A 54 21.23 0.39 -13.07
N VAL A 55 20.07 -0.14 -13.48
CA VAL A 55 18.84 0.64 -13.64
C VAL A 55 18.43 1.28 -12.32
N GLN A 56 18.42 0.52 -11.21
CA GLN A 56 18.11 1.08 -9.90
C GLN A 56 19.11 2.15 -9.47
N SER A 57 20.40 1.92 -9.68
CA SER A 57 21.45 2.88 -9.29
C SER A 57 21.37 4.18 -10.10
N THR A 58 20.91 4.14 -11.35
CA THR A 58 20.91 5.30 -12.25
C THR A 58 19.57 6.03 -12.33
N LEU A 59 18.46 5.29 -12.28
CA LEU A 59 17.10 5.83 -12.41
C LEU A 59 16.33 5.86 -11.08
N GLY A 60 16.77 5.08 -10.09
CA GLY A 60 16.17 5.05 -8.77
C GLY A 60 16.48 6.33 -7.99
N ARG A 61 15.49 6.79 -7.23
CA ARG A 61 15.66 7.89 -6.27
C ARG A 61 16.54 7.44 -5.11
N THR A 62 17.24 8.36 -4.47
CA THR A 62 17.90 8.02 -3.21
C THR A 62 16.86 7.61 -2.16
N THR A 63 17.22 6.76 -1.22
CA THR A 63 16.32 6.34 -0.12
C THR A 63 15.82 7.54 0.68
N GLU A 64 16.64 8.59 0.84
CA GLU A 64 16.26 9.84 1.49
C GLU A 64 15.16 10.59 0.72
N VAL A 65 15.21 10.61 -0.61
CA VAL A 65 14.13 11.18 -1.43
C VAL A 65 12.87 10.33 -1.31
N GLY A 66 13.00 9.00 -1.36
CA GLY A 66 11.89 8.07 -1.22
C GLY A 66 11.17 8.16 0.11
N SER A 67 11.91 8.35 1.21
CA SER A 67 11.34 8.45 2.57
C SER A 67 10.39 9.65 2.74
N ARG A 68 10.53 10.69 1.90
CA ARG A 68 9.61 11.84 1.90
C ARG A 68 8.16 11.42 1.66
N ALA A 69 7.90 10.37 0.87
CA ALA A 69 6.53 9.85 0.67
C ALA A 69 5.94 9.27 1.97
N MET A 70 6.78 8.61 2.78
CA MET A 70 6.36 8.07 4.09
C MET A 70 6.06 9.20 5.07
N VAL A 71 6.97 10.19 5.16
CA VAL A 71 6.77 11.38 6.00
C VAL A 71 5.54 12.15 5.56
N HIS A 72 5.35 12.35 4.26
CA HIS A 72 4.17 13.00 3.70
C HIS A 72 2.91 12.29 4.15
N GLY A 73 2.79 10.98 3.91
CA GLY A 73 1.62 10.19 4.32
C GLY A 73 1.32 10.23 5.81
N ALA A 74 2.36 10.25 6.66
CA ALA A 74 2.21 10.38 8.12
C ALA A 74 1.80 11.79 8.57
N SER A 75 2.18 12.83 7.82
CA SER A 75 1.86 14.24 8.11
C SER A 75 0.55 14.72 7.46
N SER A 76 -0.04 13.93 6.57
CA SER A 76 -1.27 14.26 5.85
C SER A 76 -2.49 14.33 6.79
N ARG A 77 -3.51 15.06 6.34
CA ARG A 77 -4.73 15.29 7.12
C ARG A 77 -5.90 14.44 6.61
N GLY A 78 -7.09 14.66 7.17
CA GLY A 78 -8.26 13.81 6.97
C GLY A 78 -8.67 13.59 5.52
N GLU A 79 -8.39 14.55 4.63
CA GLU A 79 -8.63 14.43 3.18
C GLU A 79 -7.84 13.30 2.52
N SER A 80 -6.74 12.88 3.13
CA SER A 80 -5.92 11.78 2.63
C SER A 80 -6.42 10.39 3.04
N HIS A 81 -7.32 10.30 4.03
CA HIS A 81 -7.76 9.02 4.56
C HIS A 81 -8.33 8.10 3.45
N GLY A 82 -7.81 6.88 3.40
CA GLY A 82 -8.15 5.86 2.40
C GLY A 82 -7.58 6.10 0.99
N GLN A 83 -6.71 7.10 0.84
CA GLN A 83 -6.12 7.44 -0.45
C GLN A 83 -4.82 6.67 -0.74
N TYR A 84 -4.45 6.67 -2.02
CA TYR A 84 -3.15 6.23 -2.50
C TYR A 84 -2.25 7.46 -2.71
N LEU A 85 -1.05 7.43 -2.13
CA LEU A 85 -0.14 8.55 -2.06
C LEU A 85 1.23 8.23 -2.71
N PRO A 86 1.30 8.05 -4.04
CA PRO A 86 2.57 8.00 -4.74
C PRO A 86 3.19 9.40 -4.82
N ASP A 87 4.52 9.49 -4.74
CA ASP A 87 5.28 10.71 -5.04
C ASP A 87 4.78 11.97 -4.29
N CYS A 88 4.34 11.79 -3.05
CA CYS A 88 3.79 12.84 -2.19
C CYS A 88 2.54 13.53 -2.75
N LYS A 89 1.68 12.80 -3.48
CA LYS A 89 0.43 13.31 -4.06
C LYS A 89 -0.69 12.33 -3.84
N ILE A 90 -1.91 12.83 -3.62
CA ILE A 90 -3.11 11.99 -3.66
C ILE A 90 -3.41 11.62 -5.11
N GLU A 91 -3.42 10.32 -5.42
CA GLU A 91 -3.75 9.81 -6.73
C GLU A 91 -4.87 8.76 -6.66
N ARG A 92 -5.66 8.68 -7.72
CA ARG A 92 -6.69 7.65 -7.87
C ARG A 92 -6.05 6.39 -8.47
N PRO A 93 -6.11 5.24 -7.78
CA PRO A 93 -5.70 3.97 -8.36
C PRO A 93 -6.51 3.61 -9.59
N THR A 94 -5.89 2.91 -10.53
CA THR A 94 -6.51 2.42 -11.76
C THR A 94 -6.66 0.89 -11.74
N GLY A 95 -7.23 0.32 -12.79
CA GLY A 95 -7.35 -1.14 -12.95
C GLY A 95 -8.34 -1.75 -11.95
N LEU A 96 -7.92 -2.80 -11.25
CA LEU A 96 -8.77 -3.58 -10.32
C LEU A 96 -9.25 -2.78 -9.10
N CYS A 97 -8.65 -1.62 -8.83
CA CYS A 97 -9.07 -0.70 -7.77
C CYS A 97 -10.12 0.33 -8.23
N GLN A 98 -10.64 0.21 -9.47
CA GLN A 98 -11.60 1.13 -10.07
C GLN A 98 -12.77 0.36 -10.71
N GLY A 99 -13.93 1.01 -10.76
CA GLY A 99 -15.13 0.49 -11.44
C GLY A 99 -16.08 -0.28 -10.51
N GLU A 100 -17.13 -0.84 -11.09
CA GLU A 100 -18.26 -1.43 -10.36
C GLU A 100 -17.86 -2.60 -9.46
N LYS A 101 -16.87 -3.39 -9.89
CA LYS A 101 -16.38 -4.58 -9.16
C LYS A 101 -15.33 -4.27 -8.09
N ALA A 102 -14.80 -3.04 -8.03
CA ALA A 102 -13.70 -2.73 -7.14
C ALA A 102 -14.05 -2.95 -5.66
N ALA A 103 -15.27 -2.55 -5.25
CA ALA A 103 -15.75 -2.75 -3.88
C ALA A 103 -15.91 -4.23 -3.52
N GLU A 104 -16.41 -5.05 -4.46
CA GLU A 104 -16.55 -6.50 -4.28
C GLU A 104 -15.17 -7.16 -4.12
N ILE A 105 -14.22 -6.87 -5.02
CA ILE A 105 -12.85 -7.37 -4.95
C ILE A 105 -12.21 -6.98 -3.61
N GLN A 106 -12.40 -5.72 -3.21
CA GLN A 106 -11.87 -5.18 -1.96
C GLN A 106 -12.41 -5.92 -0.73
N SER A 107 -13.71 -6.18 -0.69
CA SER A 107 -14.34 -6.97 0.38
C SER A 107 -13.83 -8.42 0.39
N ASN A 108 -13.77 -9.07 -0.77
CA ASN A 108 -13.36 -10.48 -0.87
C ASN A 108 -11.91 -10.69 -0.42
N VAL A 109 -11.00 -9.84 -0.89
CA VAL A 109 -9.58 -9.89 -0.48
C VAL A 109 -9.43 -9.72 1.02
N TRP A 110 -10.19 -8.80 1.62
CA TRP A 110 -10.15 -8.56 3.06
C TRP A 110 -10.67 -9.75 3.86
N GLU A 111 -11.82 -10.33 3.50
CA GLU A 111 -12.37 -11.48 4.23
C GLU A 111 -11.44 -12.69 4.14
N GLU A 112 -10.80 -12.94 3.00
CA GLU A 112 -9.79 -13.99 2.88
C GLU A 112 -8.57 -13.74 3.78
N LEU A 113 -8.04 -12.52 3.77
CA LEU A 113 -6.88 -12.16 4.62
C LEU A 113 -7.23 -12.26 6.10
N LYS A 114 -8.40 -11.73 6.49
CA LYS A 114 -8.93 -11.77 7.85
C LYS A 114 -9.05 -13.22 8.32
N GLY A 115 -9.70 -14.08 7.53
CA GLY A 115 -9.87 -15.50 7.87
C GLY A 115 -8.53 -16.20 8.09
N LYS A 116 -7.53 -15.94 7.23
CA LYS A 116 -6.17 -16.49 7.38
C LYS A 116 -5.47 -15.95 8.63
N SER A 117 -5.59 -14.65 8.90
CA SER A 117 -4.93 -14.00 10.03
C SER A 117 -5.52 -14.47 11.37
N GLU A 118 -6.84 -14.59 11.46
CA GLU A 118 -7.55 -15.11 12.64
C GLU A 118 -7.25 -16.59 12.91
N ALA A 119 -7.06 -17.39 11.86
CA ALA A 119 -6.65 -18.79 12.01
C ALA A 119 -5.22 -18.92 12.59
N ILE A 120 -4.34 -17.93 12.34
CA ILE A 120 -2.98 -17.90 12.89
C ILE A 120 -2.98 -17.34 14.31
N GLN A 121 -3.67 -16.22 14.53
CA GLN A 121 -3.77 -15.57 15.82
C GLN A 121 -5.19 -15.00 16.04
N PRO A 122 -6.01 -15.68 16.88
CA PRO A 122 -7.35 -15.21 17.17
C PRO A 122 -7.36 -13.82 17.82
N GLY A 123 -8.27 -12.96 17.36
CA GLY A 123 -8.50 -11.61 17.84
C GLY A 123 -7.67 -10.52 17.16
N VAL A 124 -6.76 -10.86 16.23
CA VAL A 124 -5.86 -9.87 15.59
C VAL A 124 -6.59 -8.82 14.74
N THR A 125 -7.81 -9.13 14.28
CA THR A 125 -8.66 -8.19 13.53
C THR A 125 -9.76 -7.55 14.39
N THR A 126 -9.79 -7.83 15.69
CA THR A 126 -10.72 -7.17 16.61
C THR A 126 -10.16 -5.81 16.98
N LEU A 127 -10.90 -4.76 16.63
CA LEU A 127 -10.57 -3.39 16.98
C LEU A 127 -11.10 -3.13 18.39
N SER A 128 -10.20 -2.86 19.34
CA SER A 128 -10.50 -2.57 20.75
C SER A 128 -10.99 -1.15 20.96
#